data_AF-A0A5E4CNP3-F1
#
_entry.id   AF-A0A5E4CNP3-F1
#
_cell.length_a   1.000
_cell.length_b   1.000
_cell.length_c   1.000
_cell.angle_alpha   90.00
_cell.angle_beta   90.00
_cell.angle_gamma   90.00
#
_symmetry.space_group_name_H-M   'P 1'
#
loop_
_entity.id
_entity.type
_entity.pdbx_description
1 polymer ?
#
loop_
_entity_poly.entity_id
_entity_poly.type
_entity_poly.pdbx_seq_one_letter_code
_entity_poly.pdbx_strand_id
1 'polypeptide(L)'
;MEIKKTEVLIEYFHRAIGEINKVGNKYIDQGVSELVPSVLFVDEVHILDIKGFTSLHQALESSIIPIMIFASNRGHCVIRTTKIRAQMEWIHISEEALNHLGKMGTKTTLRSLVQLLTPANLLAKINGKDSIEQESMEETSKLFMMPNPQPRS
;
A
#
# COMPACT_ATOMS: atom_id res chain seq x y z
N MET A 1 -6.80 -5.57 -34.40
CA MET A 1 -5.52 -4.89 -34.76
C MET A 1 -5.09 -3.88 -33.70
N GLU A 2 -6.01 -3.21 -33.00
CA GLU A 2 -5.69 -2.23 -31.93
C GLU A 2 -5.08 -2.84 -30.66
N ILE A 3 -5.55 -4.00 -30.20
CA ILE A 3 -5.05 -4.64 -28.95
C ILE A 3 -3.53 -4.92 -29.02
N LYS A 4 -3.03 -5.35 -30.18
CA LYS A 4 -1.60 -5.58 -30.41
C LYS A 4 -0.75 -4.30 -30.35
N LYS A 5 -1.29 -3.14 -30.74
CA LYS A 5 -0.55 -1.87 -30.64
C LYS A 5 -0.40 -1.43 -29.19
N THR A 6 -1.42 -1.63 -28.37
CA THR A 6 -1.40 -1.30 -26.94
C THR A 6 -0.39 -2.16 -26.18
N GLU A 7 -0.34 -3.47 -26.46
CA GLU A 7 0.65 -4.38 -25.85
C GLU A 7 2.09 -4.00 -26.22
N VAL A 8 2.35 -3.73 -27.51
CA VAL A 8 3.68 -3.30 -27.98
C VAL A 8 4.10 -1.96 -27.37
N LEU A 9 3.16 -1.03 -27.19
CA LEU A 9 3.45 0.26 -26.56
C LEU A 9 3.82 0.09 -25.08
N ILE A 10 3.11 -0.78 -24.35
CA ILE A 10 3.40 -1.11 -22.95
C ILE A 10 4.78 -1.77 -22.84
N GLU A 11 5.10 -2.70 -23.74
CA GLU A 11 6.41 -3.35 -23.79
C GLU A 11 7.54 -2.34 -24.04
N TYR A 12 7.36 -1.45 -25.01
CA TYR A 12 8.34 -0.40 -25.33
C TYR A 12 8.55 0.55 -24.15
N PHE A 13 7.47 0.91 -23.45
CA PHE A 13 7.53 1.78 -22.28
C PHE A 13 8.29 1.13 -21.12
N HIS A 14 8.00 -0.14 -20.80
CA HIS A 14 8.74 -0.89 -19.78
C HIS A 14 10.22 -1.01 -20.14
N ARG A 15 10.54 -1.25 -21.41
CA ARG A 15 11.93 -1.31 -21.88
C ARG A 15 12.64 0.03 -21.72
N ALA A 16 12.00 1.13 -22.07
CA ALA A 16 12.56 2.48 -21.90
C ALA A 16 12.82 2.80 -20.42
N ILE A 17 11.88 2.49 -19.53
CA ILE A 17 12.05 2.66 -18.07
C ILE A 17 13.23 1.81 -17.56
N GLY A 18 13.35 0.56 -18.03
CA GLY A 18 14.46 -0.33 -17.66
C GLY A 18 15.83 0.21 -18.05
N GLU A 19 15.96 0.74 -19.27
CA GLU A 19 17.21 1.37 -19.75
C GLU A 19 17.56 2.62 -18.92
N ILE A 20 16.57 3.48 -18.63
CA ILE A 20 16.75 4.67 -17.79
C ILE A 20 17.20 4.27 -16.39
N ASN A 21 16.56 3.28 -15.78
CA ASN A 21 16.92 2.81 -14.43
C ASN A 21 18.33 2.24 -14.38
N LYS A 22 18.76 1.51 -15.42
CA LYS A 22 20.11 0.96 -15.51
C LYS A 22 21.16 2.07 -15.58
N VAL A 23 20.91 3.10 -16.37
CA VAL A 23 21.80 4.26 -16.51
C VAL A 23 21.81 5.07 -15.20
N GLY A 24 20.65 5.34 -14.61
CA GLY A 24 20.53 6.04 -13.33
C GLY A 24 21.28 5.34 -12.21
N ASN A 25 21.09 4.03 -12.04
CA ASN A 25 21.79 3.24 -11.04
C ASN A 25 23.31 3.28 -11.22
N LYS A 26 23.79 3.25 -12.48
CA LYS A 26 25.23 3.38 -12.75
C LYS A 26 25.81 4.70 -12.26
N TYR A 27 25.08 5.82 -12.41
CA TYR A 27 25.54 7.12 -11.91
C TYR A 27 25.48 7.22 -10.38
N ILE A 28 24.53 6.53 -9.75
CA ILE A 28 24.44 6.40 -8.29
C ILE A 28 25.63 5.59 -7.75
N ASP A 29 25.92 4.43 -8.35
CA ASP A 29 27.05 3.56 -7.95
C ASP A 29 28.41 4.25 -8.13
N GLN A 30 28.52 5.14 -9.13
CA GLN A 30 29.73 5.95 -9.37
C GLN A 30 29.84 7.18 -8.44
N GLY A 31 28.85 7.42 -7.57
CA GLY A 31 28.82 8.57 -6.67
C GLY A 31 28.63 9.92 -7.38
N VAL A 32 28.20 9.92 -8.64
CA VAL A 32 28.01 11.13 -9.46
C VAL A 32 26.62 11.74 -9.22
N SER A 33 25.66 10.93 -8.78
CA SER A 33 24.30 11.37 -8.48
C SER A 33 23.77 10.71 -7.21
N GLU A 34 23.06 11.48 -6.39
CA GLU A 34 22.29 10.96 -5.26
C GLU A 34 20.83 10.80 -5.67
N LEU A 35 20.22 9.70 -5.23
CA LEU A 35 18.82 9.44 -5.49
C LEU A 35 17.95 10.07 -4.40
N VAL A 36 17.14 11.06 -4.79
CA VAL A 36 16.23 11.74 -3.86
C VAL A 36 14.86 11.05 -3.88
N PRO A 37 14.31 10.65 -2.71
CA PRO A 37 12.95 10.11 -2.63
C PRO A 37 11.93 11.13 -3.12
N SER A 38 11.14 10.77 -4.13
CA SER A 38 10.06 11.64 -4.62
C SER A 38 8.77 11.45 -3.81
N VAL A 39 7.90 12.46 -3.83
CA VAL A 39 6.55 12.36 -3.24
C VAL A 39 5.57 12.11 -4.38
N LEU A 40 4.76 11.04 -4.26
CA LEU A 40 3.67 10.77 -5.19
C LEU A 40 2.35 11.14 -4.53
N PHE A 41 1.67 12.15 -5.08
CA PHE A 41 0.33 12.53 -4.62
C PHE A 41 -0.73 11.90 -5.53
N VAL A 42 -1.68 11.19 -4.94
CA VAL A 42 -2.82 10.60 -5.64
C VAL A 42 -4.09 11.18 -5.04
N ASP A 43 -4.72 12.08 -5.80
CA ASP A 43 -6.01 12.64 -5.44
C ASP A 43 -7.16 11.71 -5.86
N GLU A 44 -8.29 11.80 -5.17
CA GLU A 44 -9.49 11.00 -5.37
C GLU A 44 -9.24 9.50 -5.57
N VAL A 45 -8.37 8.94 -4.73
CA VAL A 45 -7.98 7.52 -4.75
C VAL A 45 -9.17 6.54 -4.68
N HIS A 46 -10.36 7.00 -4.26
CA HIS A 46 -11.59 6.20 -4.30
C HIS A 46 -12.01 5.79 -5.72
N ILE A 47 -11.51 6.48 -6.76
CA ILE A 47 -11.72 6.15 -8.18
C ILE A 47 -10.84 4.95 -8.60
N LEU A 48 -9.72 4.73 -7.91
CA LEU A 48 -8.70 3.76 -8.29
C LEU A 48 -9.19 2.31 -8.09
N ASP A 49 -9.15 1.50 -9.15
CA ASP A 49 -9.54 0.10 -9.13
C ASP A 49 -8.46 -0.81 -8.52
N ILE A 50 -8.78 -2.10 -8.35
CA ILE A 50 -7.86 -3.09 -7.76
C ILE A 50 -6.54 -3.18 -8.53
N LYS A 51 -6.58 -3.04 -9.87
CA LYS A 51 -5.41 -3.09 -10.72
C LYS A 51 -4.49 -1.89 -10.48
N GLY A 52 -5.07 -0.69 -10.37
CA GLY A 52 -4.31 0.51 -10.01
C GLY A 52 -3.62 0.38 -8.65
N PHE A 53 -4.30 -0.18 -7.65
CA PHE A 53 -3.68 -0.45 -6.35
C PHE A 53 -2.56 -1.48 -6.43
N THR A 54 -2.72 -2.56 -7.19
CA THR A 54 -1.65 -3.56 -7.39
C THR A 54 -0.43 -2.93 -8.06
N SER A 55 -0.61 -2.09 -9.09
CA SER A 55 0.50 -1.40 -9.75
C SER A 55 1.20 -0.39 -8.83
N LEU A 56 0.45 0.36 -8.01
CA LEU A 56 1.05 1.22 -6.99
C LEU A 56 1.81 0.41 -5.94
N HIS A 57 1.29 -0.75 -5.55
CA HIS A 57 1.96 -1.62 -4.60
C HIS A 57 3.27 -2.19 -5.16
N GLN A 58 3.28 -2.60 -6.42
CA GLN A 58 4.52 -3.01 -7.11
C GLN A 58 5.54 -1.87 -7.17
N ALA A 59 5.08 -0.63 -7.35
CA ALA A 59 5.95 0.55 -7.27
C ALA A 59 6.49 0.79 -5.84
N LEU A 60 5.76 0.38 -4.80
CA LEU A 60 6.20 0.44 -3.40
C LEU A 60 7.12 -0.73 -3.00
N GLU A 61 7.21 -1.80 -3.80
CA GLU A 61 8.16 -2.91 -3.61
C GLU A 61 9.52 -2.64 -4.26
N SER A 62 9.62 -1.59 -5.08
CA SER A 62 10.89 -1.10 -5.61
C SER A 62 11.79 -0.60 -4.48
N SER A 63 13.12 -0.74 -4.63
CA SER A 63 14.11 -0.23 -3.66
C SER A 63 14.02 1.28 -3.44
N ILE A 64 13.31 1.98 -4.33
CA ILE A 64 13.11 3.42 -4.32
C ILE A 64 11.62 3.66 -4.10
N ILE A 65 11.23 3.77 -2.83
CA ILE A 65 9.84 3.95 -2.45
C ILE A 65 9.56 5.45 -2.36
N PRO A 66 8.78 6.05 -3.28
CA PRO A 66 8.33 7.41 -3.10
C PRO A 66 7.38 7.50 -1.90
N ILE A 67 7.39 8.63 -1.20
CA ILE A 67 6.38 8.90 -0.17
C ILE A 67 5.05 9.06 -0.90
N MET A 68 4.18 8.05 -0.82
CA MET A 68 2.82 8.12 -1.36
C MET A 68 1.88 8.86 -0.39
N ILE A 69 1.22 9.88 -0.91
CA ILE A 69 0.16 10.63 -0.22
C ILE A 69 -1.12 10.38 -1.01
N PHE A 70 -2.07 9.70 -0.36
CA PHE A 70 -3.41 9.51 -0.90
C PHE A 70 -4.35 10.57 -0.32
N ALA A 71 -5.01 11.32 -1.19
CA ALA A 71 -6.12 12.19 -0.82
C ALA A 71 -7.43 11.55 -1.32
N SER A 72 -8.42 11.54 -0.43
CA SER A 72 -9.79 11.14 -0.78
C SER A 72 -10.73 12.02 0.01
N ASN A 73 -11.65 12.68 -0.68
CA ASN A 73 -12.71 13.44 -0.03
C ASN A 73 -13.86 12.53 0.46
N ARG A 74 -13.70 11.21 0.29
CA ARG A 74 -14.60 10.16 0.75
C ARG A 74 -13.87 9.24 1.71
N GLY A 75 -14.28 9.17 2.97
CA GLY A 75 -13.67 8.36 4.04
C GLY A 75 -13.62 6.83 3.80
N HIS A 76 -13.95 6.35 2.60
CA HIS A 76 -14.02 4.95 2.21
C HIS A 76 -12.72 4.37 1.61
N CYS A 77 -11.68 5.18 1.39
CA CYS A 77 -10.43 4.71 0.77
C CYS A 77 -9.75 3.58 1.58
N VAL A 78 -9.78 3.70 2.91
CA VAL A 78 -9.10 2.76 3.83
C VAL A 78 -9.61 1.34 3.66
N ILE A 79 -10.93 1.16 3.64
CA ILE A 79 -11.58 -0.16 3.57
C ILE A 79 -11.21 -0.90 2.29
N ARG A 80 -11.13 -0.18 1.17
CA ARG A 80 -10.83 -0.74 -0.15
C ARG A 80 -9.37 -1.18 -0.26
N THR A 81 -8.43 -0.35 0.18
CA THR A 81 -6.99 -0.66 0.19
C THR A 81 -6.68 -1.88 1.07
N THR A 82 -7.27 -1.93 2.28
CA THR A 82 -7.12 -3.05 3.19
C THR A 82 -7.67 -4.35 2.60
N LYS A 83 -8.85 -4.32 1.97
CA LYS A 83 -9.47 -5.50 1.36
C LYS A 83 -8.61 -6.06 0.22
N ILE A 84 -8.06 -5.18 -0.62
CA ILE A 84 -7.16 -5.56 -1.71
C ILE A 84 -5.88 -6.20 -1.16
N ARG A 85 -5.29 -5.62 -0.11
CA ARG A 85 -4.09 -6.18 0.51
C ARG A 85 -4.36 -7.55 1.13
N ALA A 86 -5.47 -7.69 1.85
CA ALA A 86 -5.89 -8.96 2.43
C ALA A 86 -6.05 -10.04 1.36
N GLN A 87 -6.66 -9.71 0.22
CA GLN A 87 -6.79 -10.64 -0.91
C GLN A 87 -5.43 -11.07 -1.48
N MET A 88 -4.46 -10.16 -1.60
CA MET A 88 -3.11 -10.50 -2.08
C MET A 88 -2.34 -11.41 -1.13
N GLU A 89 -2.47 -11.17 0.18
CA GLU A 89 -1.80 -11.99 1.21
C GLU A 89 -2.59 -13.25 1.58
N TRP A 90 -3.68 -13.56 0.85
CA TRP A 90 -4.59 -14.68 1.13
C TRP A 90 -5.15 -14.66 2.57
N ILE A 91 -5.40 -13.46 3.09
CA ILE A 91 -5.92 -13.21 4.43
C ILE A 91 -7.43 -13.03 4.36
N HIS A 92 -8.14 -13.77 5.22
CA HIS A 92 -9.58 -13.63 5.39
C HIS A 92 -9.85 -12.61 6.51
N ILE A 93 -10.61 -11.57 6.20
CA ILE A 93 -10.94 -10.49 7.15
C ILE A 93 -12.45 -10.37 7.29
N SER A 94 -12.92 -10.32 8.54
CA SER A 94 -14.32 -10.06 8.87
C SER A 94 -14.76 -8.63 8.52
N GLU A 95 -16.05 -8.46 8.24
CA GLU A 95 -16.60 -7.13 7.91
C GLU A 95 -16.51 -6.14 9.08
N GLU A 96 -16.59 -6.65 10.32
CA GLU A 96 -16.42 -5.87 11.54
C GLU A 96 -14.98 -5.32 11.67
N ALA A 97 -13.97 -6.15 11.39
CA ALA A 97 -12.58 -5.72 11.38
C ALA A 97 -12.30 -4.68 10.27
N LEU A 98 -12.90 -4.84 9.09
CA LEU A 98 -12.81 -3.85 8.00
C LEU A 98 -13.40 -2.50 8.39
N ASN A 99 -14.57 -2.49 9.03
CA ASN A 99 -15.20 -1.28 9.52
C ASN A 99 -14.38 -0.62 10.64
N HIS A 100 -13.76 -1.41 11.52
CA HIS A 100 -12.87 -0.90 12.55
C HIS A 100 -11.61 -0.26 11.96
N LEU A 101 -10.97 -0.91 10.97
CA LEU A 101 -9.82 -0.37 10.24
C LEU A 101 -10.16 0.92 9.50
N GLY A 102 -11.36 1.01 8.91
CA GLY A 102 -11.87 2.23 8.31
C GLY A 102 -11.92 3.41 9.30
N LYS A 103 -12.39 3.17 10.52
CA LYS A 103 -12.39 4.17 11.60
C LYS A 103 -10.97 4.52 12.04
N MET A 104 -10.08 3.54 12.21
CA MET A 104 -8.67 3.79 12.55
C MET A 104 -7.93 4.61 11.48
N GLY A 105 -8.27 4.43 10.21
CA GLY A 105 -7.65 5.16 9.10
C GLY A 105 -8.02 6.62 9.02
N THR A 106 -9.05 7.07 9.76
CA THR A 106 -9.29 8.51 9.95
C THR A 106 -8.28 9.14 10.90
N LYS A 107 -7.71 8.35 11.81
CA LYS A 107 -6.76 8.82 12.83
C LYS A 107 -5.32 8.56 12.46
N THR A 108 -5.05 7.66 11.51
CA THR A 108 -3.72 7.14 11.20
C THR A 108 -3.48 7.03 9.70
N THR A 109 -2.25 6.71 9.28
CA THR A 109 -1.93 6.57 7.85
C THR A 109 -2.30 5.19 7.32
N LEU A 110 -2.62 5.10 6.02
CA LEU A 110 -2.90 3.83 5.33
C LEU A 110 -1.74 2.83 5.42
N ARG A 111 -0.49 3.32 5.38
CA ARG A 111 0.70 2.47 5.54
C ARG A 111 0.69 1.74 6.86
N SER A 112 0.40 2.46 7.94
CA SER A 112 0.36 1.87 9.28
C SER A 112 -0.75 0.82 9.39
N LEU A 113 -1.91 1.03 8.76
CA LEU A 113 -2.98 0.04 8.77
C LEU A 113 -2.66 -1.21 7.95
N VAL A 114 -2.07 -1.03 6.76
CA VAL A 114 -1.65 -2.15 5.91
C VAL A 114 -0.60 -3.00 6.62
N GLN A 115 0.32 -2.37 7.35
CA GLN A 115 1.34 -3.06 8.13
C GLN A 115 0.78 -3.87 9.30
N LEU A 116 -0.44 -3.59 9.77
CA LEU A 116 -1.09 -4.35 10.84
C LEU A 116 -1.74 -5.64 10.34
N LEU A 117 -2.00 -5.79 9.03
CA LEU A 117 -2.71 -6.96 8.49
C LEU A 117 -1.93 -8.25 8.68
N THR A 118 -0.64 -8.24 8.36
CA THR A 118 0.24 -9.40 8.49
C THR A 118 0.41 -9.86 9.95
N PRO A 119 0.77 -8.99 10.93
CA PRO A 119 0.88 -9.41 12.33
C PRO A 119 -0.47 -9.79 12.93
N ALA A 120 -1.57 -9.12 12.57
CA ALA A 120 -2.89 -9.50 13.07
C ALA A 120 -3.38 -10.85 12.50
N ASN A 121 -3.02 -11.19 11.26
CA ASN A 121 -3.27 -12.51 10.70
C ASN A 121 -2.46 -13.60 11.42
N LEU A 122 -1.20 -13.30 11.75
CA LEU A 122 -0.37 -14.23 12.51
C LEU A 122 -0.96 -14.47 13.90
N LEU A 123 -1.44 -13.41 14.56
CA LEU A 123 -2.03 -13.47 15.89
C LEU A 123 -3.38 -14.22 15.88
N ALA A 124 -4.20 -14.00 14.84
CA ALA A 124 -5.41 -14.79 14.61
C ALA A 124 -5.08 -16.29 14.47
N LYS A 125 -4.05 -16.64 13.66
CA LYS A 125 -3.60 -18.03 13.50
C LYS A 125 -3.08 -18.64 14.79
N ILE A 126 -2.33 -17.88 15.61
CA ILE A 126 -1.85 -18.34 16.93
C ILE A 126 -3.03 -18.65 17.86
N ASN A 127 -4.10 -17.85 17.78
CA ASN A 127 -5.34 -18.06 18.53
C ASN A 127 -6.27 -19.12 17.91
N GLY A 128 -5.83 -19.83 16.86
CA GLY A 128 -6.61 -20.85 16.18
C GLY A 128 -7.75 -20.32 15.30
N LYS A 129 -7.76 -19.02 14.99
CA LYS A 129 -8.74 -18.38 14.09
C LYS A 129 -8.15 -18.27 12.68
N ASP A 130 -8.90 -18.71 11.66
CA ASP A 130 -8.51 -18.60 10.24
C ASP A 130 -8.82 -17.22 9.63
N SER A 131 -9.50 -16.35 10.39
CA SER A 131 -9.88 -15.02 9.93
C SER A 131 -9.56 -13.96 10.98
N ILE A 132 -9.26 -12.75 10.50
CA ILE A 132 -9.03 -11.59 11.34
C ILE A 132 -10.37 -11.04 11.83
N GLU A 133 -10.53 -11.06 13.15
CA GLU A 133 -11.62 -10.41 13.86
C GLU A 133 -11.19 -9.06 14.43
N GLN A 134 -12.16 -8.25 14.86
CA GLN A 134 -11.89 -6.95 15.47
C GLN A 134 -10.98 -7.06 16.70
N GLU A 135 -11.14 -8.11 17.51
CA GLU A 135 -10.34 -8.36 18.71
C GLU A 135 -8.84 -8.50 18.39
N SER A 136 -8.50 -9.31 17.38
CA SER A 136 -7.11 -9.51 16.93
C SER A 136 -6.50 -8.22 16.38
N MET A 137 -7.30 -7.38 15.72
CA MET A 137 -6.87 -6.07 15.26
C MET A 137 -6.58 -5.12 16.42
N GLU A 138 -7.44 -5.13 17.43
CA GLU A 138 -7.31 -4.25 18.59
C GLU A 138 -6.10 -4.63 19.44
N GLU A 139 -5.86 -5.92 19.66
CA GLU A 139 -4.63 -6.43 20.29
C GLU A 139 -3.38 -6.06 19.50
N THR A 140 -3.39 -6.27 18.18
CA THR A 140 -2.25 -5.95 17.32
C THR A 140 -1.97 -4.45 17.32
N SER A 141 -3.00 -3.61 17.34
CA SER A 141 -2.85 -2.14 17.40
C SER A 141 -2.19 -1.67 18.71
N LYS A 142 -2.51 -2.35 19.83
CA LYS A 142 -1.92 -2.08 21.14
C LYS A 142 -0.47 -2.56 21.20
N LEU A 143 -0.21 -3.75 20.67
CA LEU A 143 1.11 -4.39 20.71
C LEU A 143 2.13 -3.67 19.81
N PHE A 144 1.71 -3.21 18.63
CA PHE A 144 2.56 -2.54 17.66
C PHE A 144 2.51 -1.00 17.74
N MET A 145 2.02 -0.46 18.87
CA MET A 145 2.07 0.94 19.30
C MET A 145 2.11 1.92 18.13
N MET A 146 0.96 2.15 17.49
CA MET A 146 0.86 3.22 16.50
C MET A 146 1.27 4.53 17.21
N PRO A 147 2.17 5.35 16.62
CA PRO A 147 2.48 6.65 17.20
C PRO A 147 1.16 7.39 17.32
N ASN A 148 0.76 7.65 18.58
CA ASN A 148 -0.45 8.36 18.90
C ASN A 148 -0.39 9.67 18.11
N PRO A 149 -1.36 9.99 17.23
CA PRO A 149 -1.39 11.29 16.60
C PRO A 149 -1.58 12.28 17.74
N GLN A 150 -0.49 12.93 18.15
CA GLN A 150 -0.60 14.07 19.05
C GLN A 150 -1.55 15.04 18.34
N PRO A 151 -2.61 15.53 19.02
CA PRO A 151 -3.46 16.54 18.42
C PRO A 151 -2.54 17.69 18.00
N ARG A 152 -2.54 18.00 16.70
CA ARG A 152 -1.83 19.18 16.21
C ARG A 152 -2.58 20.37 16.81
N SER A 153 -2.01 20.93 17.88
CA SER A 153 -2.37 22.22 18.46
C SER A 153 -2.27 23.32 17.43
#